data_AF-A0ABD0LPB2-F1
#
_entry.id   AF-A0ABD0LPB2-F1
#
_cell.length_a   1.000
_cell.length_b   1.000
_cell.length_c   1.000
_cell.angle_alpha   90.00
_cell.angle_beta   90.00
_cell.angle_gamma   90.00
#
_symmetry.space_group_name_H-M   'P 1'
#
loop_
_entity.id
_entity.type
_entity.pdbx_description
1 polymer ?
#
loop_
_entity_poly.entity_id
_entity_poly.type
_entity_poly.pdbx_seq_one_letter_code
_entity_poly.pdbx_strand_id
1 'polypeptide(L)'
;MVHSPAFSVAGCHVCAVRIFSVFSPVVKSRSPTELHYNLDSNRAQRDLVAQLEAKNREIMREIQRLRLEQEAFANETESGATYNPTLLAELRLLRQRKDELETRMSALQESRKDLMVQLESLMKLLKSPISPVEPASPSFIGSPLNEFVQVTNDQLQDIILKSNKTSPDADPIPTKLVLEILDILLPVTAKIINISLATGKVWAICFKRAVVNPSSRRLGSIHQH
;
A
#
# COMPACT_ATOMS: atom_id res chain seq x y z
N MET A 1 -20.36 -50.03 33.46
CA MET A 1 -19.37 -49.70 34.53
C MET A 1 -20.14 -49.05 35.69
N VAL A 2 -19.65 -49.16 36.93
CA VAL A 2 -20.32 -48.69 38.17
C VAL A 2 -20.12 -47.17 38.33
N HIS A 3 -21.04 -46.37 38.88
CA HIS A 3 -21.48 -46.37 40.29
C HIS A 3 -22.87 -45.75 40.54
N SER A 4 -23.45 -46.12 41.70
CA SER A 4 -24.53 -45.46 42.47
C SER A 4 -24.03 -45.34 43.95
N PRO A 5 -24.73 -44.77 44.97
CA PRO A 5 -26.10 -44.23 45.07
C PRO A 5 -26.06 -42.72 45.52
N ALA A 6 -26.89 -42.07 46.37
CA ALA A 6 -27.96 -42.49 47.30
C ALA A 6 -28.94 -41.36 47.77
N PHE A 7 -30.09 -41.80 48.28
CA PHE A 7 -30.97 -41.27 49.35
C PHE A 7 -30.78 -39.87 49.96
N SER A 8 -31.92 -39.17 50.17
CA SER A 8 -32.52 -39.04 51.53
C SER A 8 -34.02 -38.69 51.45
N VAL A 9 -34.78 -38.90 52.54
CA VAL A 9 -36.26 -38.75 52.59
C VAL A 9 -36.73 -38.13 53.93
N ALA A 10 -37.57 -37.09 53.84
CA ALA A 10 -38.54 -36.70 54.87
C ALA A 10 -39.64 -35.81 54.23
N GLY A 11 -40.94 -35.94 54.49
CA GLY A 11 -41.64 -36.94 55.30
C GLY A 11 -42.28 -36.36 56.57
N CYS A 12 -43.51 -35.84 56.46
CA CYS A 12 -44.42 -35.71 57.60
C CYS A 12 -45.89 -35.74 57.15
N HIS A 13 -46.77 -36.26 58.02
CA HIS A 13 -48.21 -36.44 57.82
C HIS A 13 -48.91 -36.04 59.14
N VAL A 14 -50.23 -36.23 59.26
CA VAL A 14 -51.04 -35.92 60.49
C VAL A 14 -51.29 -34.41 60.65
N CYS A 15 -52.45 -33.89 61.09
CA CYS A 15 -53.65 -34.53 61.68
C CYS A 15 -54.96 -34.09 61.01
N ALA A 16 -56.06 -34.79 61.32
CA ALA A 16 -57.42 -34.42 60.90
C ALA A 16 -58.29 -34.06 62.11
N VAL A 17 -59.09 -32.99 62.01
CA VAL A 17 -60.17 -32.66 62.96
C VAL A 17 -61.39 -32.15 62.20
N ARG A 18 -62.56 -32.75 62.45
CA ARG A 18 -63.87 -32.14 62.15
C ARG A 18 -64.28 -31.26 63.34
N ILE A 19 -64.60 -29.99 63.10
CA ILE A 19 -65.51 -29.25 63.99
C ILE A 19 -66.66 -28.73 63.15
N PHE A 20 -67.86 -29.23 63.47
CA PHE A 20 -69.12 -28.68 63.02
C PHE A 20 -69.62 -27.79 64.16
N SER A 21 -69.72 -26.47 63.97
CA SER A 21 -70.49 -25.66 64.91
C SER A 21 -71.16 -24.47 64.24
N VAL A 22 -72.46 -24.42 64.51
CA VAL A 22 -73.49 -23.48 64.09
C VAL A 22 -73.06 -22.01 64.28
N PHE A 23 -73.27 -21.20 63.24
CA PHE A 23 -73.72 -19.82 63.46
C PHE A 23 -74.78 -19.44 62.44
N SER A 24 -75.98 -19.09 62.93
CA SER A 24 -77.15 -18.69 62.13
C SER A 24 -77.43 -17.18 62.34
N PRO A 25 -78.40 -16.57 61.64
CA PRO A 25 -78.09 -15.38 60.85
C PRO A 25 -78.23 -14.07 61.60
N VAL A 26 -77.43 -13.07 61.17
CA VAL A 26 -77.76 -11.65 61.33
C VAL A 26 -77.94 -11.05 59.94
N VAL A 27 -79.17 -11.06 59.44
CA VAL A 27 -79.55 -10.27 58.25
C VAL A 27 -79.61 -8.80 58.68
N LYS A 28 -78.48 -8.10 58.60
CA LYS A 28 -78.49 -6.64 58.64
C LYS A 28 -79.10 -6.14 57.34
N SER A 29 -80.27 -5.52 57.45
CA SER A 29 -80.99 -4.87 56.36
C SER A 29 -80.15 -3.76 55.71
N ARG A 30 -79.54 -4.07 54.56
CA ARG A 30 -79.01 -3.03 53.67
C ARG A 30 -80.17 -2.26 53.07
N SER A 31 -80.04 -0.94 52.99
CA SER A 31 -81.05 -0.09 52.35
C SER A 31 -81.13 -0.38 50.84
N PRO A 32 -82.28 -0.19 50.18
CA PRO A 32 -82.41 -0.42 48.75
C PRO A 32 -81.38 0.38 47.92
N THR A 33 -81.06 1.59 48.37
CA THR A 33 -80.12 2.50 47.73
C THR A 33 -78.68 1.98 47.76
N GLU A 34 -78.20 1.45 48.90
CA GLU A 34 -76.85 0.86 48.96
C GLU A 34 -76.75 -0.45 48.18
N LEU A 35 -77.83 -1.23 48.12
CA LEU A 35 -77.88 -2.42 47.27
C LEU A 35 -77.77 -2.05 45.78
N HIS A 36 -78.45 -0.98 45.35
CA HIS A 36 -78.34 -0.46 43.97
C HIS A 36 -76.90 -0.06 43.65
N TYR A 37 -76.29 0.85 44.42
CA TYR A 37 -74.90 1.28 44.23
C TYR A 37 -73.90 0.11 44.27
N ASN A 38 -74.11 -0.89 45.14
CA ASN A 38 -73.20 -2.04 45.24
C ASN A 38 -73.37 -3.03 44.08
N LEU A 39 -74.58 -3.19 43.55
CA LEU A 39 -74.88 -3.98 42.35
C LEU A 39 -74.34 -3.30 41.08
N ASP A 40 -74.51 -1.99 40.94
CA ASP A 40 -73.97 -1.21 39.82
C ASP A 40 -72.44 -1.15 39.87
N SER A 41 -71.84 -1.05 41.06
CA SER A 41 -70.38 -1.20 41.24
C SER A 41 -69.92 -2.62 40.86
N ASN A 42 -70.67 -3.66 41.25
CA ASN A 42 -70.39 -5.05 40.82
C ASN A 42 -70.49 -5.21 39.31
N ARG A 43 -71.47 -4.55 38.68
CA ARG A 43 -71.70 -4.59 37.24
C ARG A 43 -70.58 -3.87 36.50
N ALA A 44 -70.28 -2.63 36.86
CA ALA A 44 -69.14 -1.87 36.32
C ALA A 44 -67.80 -2.61 36.52
N GLN A 45 -67.60 -3.30 37.65
CA GLN A 45 -66.43 -4.15 37.88
C GLN A 45 -66.41 -5.37 36.94
N ARG A 46 -67.54 -6.05 36.70
CA ARG A 46 -67.63 -7.17 35.76
C ARG A 46 -67.43 -6.71 34.31
N ASP A 47 -68.02 -5.59 33.93
CA ASP A 47 -67.89 -5.00 32.59
C ASP A 47 -66.45 -4.51 32.35
N LEU A 48 -65.78 -3.98 33.37
CA LEU A 48 -64.34 -3.66 33.33
C LEU A 48 -63.47 -4.92 33.22
N VAL A 49 -63.76 -5.99 33.97
CA VAL A 49 -63.06 -7.28 33.84
C VAL A 49 -63.24 -7.85 32.44
N ALA A 50 -64.46 -7.84 31.88
CA ALA A 50 -64.72 -8.29 30.52
C ALA A 50 -63.96 -7.48 29.45
N GLN A 51 -63.85 -6.15 29.64
CA GLN A 51 -63.02 -5.28 28.79
C GLN A 51 -61.53 -5.56 28.93
N LEU A 52 -61.02 -5.78 30.15
CA LEU A 52 -59.63 -6.13 30.41
C LEU A 52 -59.27 -7.49 29.82
N GLU A 53 -60.15 -8.49 29.95
CA GLU A 53 -60.00 -9.78 29.29
C GLU A 53 -60.03 -9.66 27.76
N ALA A 54 -60.92 -8.83 27.18
CA ALA A 54 -60.97 -8.60 25.75
C ALA A 54 -59.66 -7.98 25.24
N LYS A 55 -59.13 -6.97 25.94
CA LYS A 55 -57.82 -6.38 25.65
C LYS A 55 -56.66 -7.34 25.90
N ASN A 56 -56.74 -8.23 26.89
CA ASN A 56 -55.74 -9.26 27.13
C ASN A 56 -55.72 -10.27 25.96
N ARG A 57 -56.89 -10.76 25.53
CA ARG A 57 -57.03 -11.59 24.31
C ARG A 57 -56.51 -10.88 23.04
N GLU A 58 -56.60 -9.56 22.97
CA GLU A 58 -56.03 -8.75 21.89
C GLU A 58 -54.51 -8.64 21.96
N ILE A 59 -53.97 -8.29 23.12
CA ILE A 59 -52.52 -8.22 23.37
C ILE A 59 -51.87 -9.59 23.14
N MET A 60 -52.51 -10.69 23.53
CA MET A 60 -52.01 -12.04 23.27
C MET A 60 -52.03 -12.41 21.78
N ARG A 61 -53.07 -11.99 21.02
CA ARG A 61 -53.06 -12.11 19.55
C ARG A 61 -51.92 -11.31 18.93
N GLU A 62 -51.69 -10.08 19.39
CA GLU A 62 -50.64 -9.21 18.85
C GLU A 62 -49.24 -9.69 19.23
N ILE A 63 -49.02 -10.21 20.44
CA ILE A 63 -47.77 -10.87 20.83
C ILE A 63 -47.52 -12.11 19.96
N GLN A 64 -48.55 -12.90 19.64
CA GLN A 64 -48.41 -14.04 18.73
C GLN A 64 -48.11 -13.59 17.30
N ARG A 65 -48.76 -12.52 16.81
CA ARG A 65 -48.52 -11.91 15.49
C ARG A 65 -47.07 -11.42 15.38
N LEU A 66 -46.61 -10.62 16.35
CA LEU A 66 -45.25 -10.09 16.42
C LEU A 66 -44.19 -11.20 16.60
N ARG A 67 -44.50 -12.30 17.29
CA ARG A 67 -43.61 -13.47 17.36
C ARG A 67 -43.48 -14.19 16.03
N LEU A 68 -44.58 -14.38 15.31
CA LEU A 68 -44.56 -14.97 13.96
C LEU A 68 -43.84 -14.04 12.97
N GLU A 69 -44.00 -12.72 13.09
CA GLU A 69 -43.21 -11.75 12.32
C GLU A 69 -41.73 -11.81 12.69
N GLN A 70 -41.36 -11.89 13.97
CA GLN A 70 -39.97 -12.05 14.39
C GLN A 70 -39.36 -13.40 13.99
N GLU A 71 -40.14 -14.48 13.97
CA GLU A 71 -39.72 -15.80 13.51
C GLU A 71 -39.55 -15.81 11.97
N ALA A 72 -40.44 -15.17 11.23
CA ALA A 72 -40.26 -14.92 9.80
C ALA A 72 -38.99 -14.08 9.54
N PHE A 73 -38.83 -12.95 10.23
CA PHE A 73 -37.67 -12.08 10.10
C PHE A 73 -36.36 -12.76 10.54
N ALA A 74 -36.40 -13.67 11.51
CA ALA A 74 -35.24 -14.46 11.94
C ALA A 74 -34.84 -15.49 10.87
N ASN A 75 -35.80 -16.26 10.34
CA ASN A 75 -35.57 -17.16 9.20
C ASN A 75 -35.06 -16.38 7.96
N GLU A 76 -35.61 -15.18 7.71
CA GLU A 76 -35.15 -14.25 6.68
C GLU A 76 -33.81 -13.59 7.00
N THR A 77 -33.34 -13.55 8.25
CA THR A 77 -32.05 -12.95 8.65
C THR A 77 -30.92 -13.98 8.65
N GLU A 78 -31.17 -15.20 9.12
CA GLU A 78 -30.27 -16.35 8.92
C GLU A 78 -30.08 -16.64 7.42
N SER A 79 -31.15 -16.48 6.64
CA SER A 79 -31.09 -16.51 5.16
C SER A 79 -30.56 -15.21 4.53
N GLY A 80 -30.73 -14.07 5.19
CA GLY A 80 -30.53 -12.71 4.63
C GLY A 80 -29.10 -12.17 4.71
N ALA A 81 -28.26 -12.77 5.55
CA ALA A 81 -26.80 -12.68 5.40
C ALA A 81 -26.26 -13.50 4.20
N THR A 82 -27.14 -14.20 3.48
CA THR A 82 -26.82 -15.25 2.50
C THR A 82 -27.66 -15.06 1.20
N TYR A 83 -27.53 -15.99 0.24
CA TYR A 83 -28.42 -16.16 -0.92
C TYR A 83 -28.55 -15.05 -1.98
N ASN A 84 -27.58 -14.15 -2.06
CA ASN A 84 -27.13 -13.67 -3.37
C ASN A 84 -25.69 -14.14 -3.64
N PRO A 85 -25.48 -15.34 -4.23
CA PRO A 85 -24.16 -15.95 -4.36
C PRO A 85 -23.21 -15.09 -5.22
N THR A 86 -23.74 -14.36 -6.19
CA THR A 86 -23.02 -13.39 -7.02
C THR A 86 -22.43 -12.25 -6.18
N LEU A 87 -23.25 -11.59 -5.34
CA LEU A 87 -22.79 -10.50 -4.47
C LEU A 87 -21.78 -10.99 -3.42
N LEU A 88 -21.91 -12.22 -2.92
CA LEU A 88 -20.92 -12.84 -2.03
C LEU A 88 -19.60 -13.15 -2.75
N ALA A 89 -19.62 -13.48 -4.04
CA ALA A 89 -18.41 -13.63 -4.85
C ALA A 89 -17.77 -12.27 -5.17
N GLU A 90 -18.56 -11.26 -5.51
CA GLU A 90 -18.11 -9.87 -5.73
C GLU A 90 -17.48 -9.28 -4.46
N LEU A 91 -18.11 -9.46 -3.29
CA LEU A 91 -17.55 -9.01 -2.00
C LEU A 91 -16.19 -9.64 -1.71
N ARG A 92 -16.00 -10.93 -2.03
CA ARG A 92 -14.71 -11.64 -1.90
C ARG A 92 -13.67 -11.09 -2.87
N LEU A 93 -14.05 -10.86 -4.14
CA LEU A 93 -13.18 -10.28 -5.16
C LEU A 93 -12.77 -8.83 -4.83
N LEU A 94 -13.69 -8.03 -4.29
CA LEU A 94 -13.42 -6.67 -3.84
C LEU A 94 -12.46 -6.62 -2.65
N ARG A 95 -12.59 -7.55 -1.69
CA ARG A 95 -11.60 -7.72 -0.61
C ARG A 95 -10.24 -8.13 -1.16
N GLN A 96 -10.18 -9.16 -2.01
CA GLN A 96 -8.94 -9.58 -2.66
C GLN A 96 -8.26 -8.43 -3.44
N ARG A 97 -9.03 -7.63 -4.17
CA ARG A 97 -8.55 -6.43 -4.89
C ARG A 97 -8.06 -5.33 -3.97
N LYS A 98 -8.74 -5.08 -2.85
CA LYS A 98 -8.29 -4.15 -1.80
C LYS A 98 -6.95 -4.60 -1.23
N ASP A 99 -6.86 -5.86 -0.81
CA ASP A 99 -5.67 -6.41 -0.15
C ASP A 99 -4.47 -6.48 -1.12
N GLU A 100 -4.73 -6.73 -2.42
CA GLU A 100 -3.74 -6.59 -3.50
C GLU A 100 -3.28 -5.13 -3.66
N LEU A 101 -4.19 -4.15 -3.67
CA LEU A 101 -3.87 -2.73 -3.77
C LEU A 101 -3.08 -2.22 -2.56
N GLU A 102 -3.44 -2.66 -1.35
CA GLU A 102 -2.70 -2.34 -0.12
C GLU A 102 -1.29 -2.93 -0.16
N THR A 103 -1.13 -4.17 -0.62
CA THR A 103 0.18 -4.80 -0.84
C THR A 103 1.02 -4.01 -1.85
N ARG A 104 0.43 -3.63 -3.00
CA ARG A 104 1.09 -2.80 -4.03
C ARG A 104 1.47 -1.42 -3.48
N MET A 105 0.60 -0.80 -2.68
CA MET A 105 0.85 0.50 -2.05
C MET A 105 1.99 0.42 -1.03
N SER A 106 2.04 -0.62 -0.20
CA SER A 106 3.15 -0.87 0.73
C SER A 106 4.48 -1.06 -0.02
N ALA A 107 4.51 -1.84 -1.10
CA ALA A 107 5.70 -2.02 -1.92
C ALA A 107 6.18 -0.70 -2.58
N LEU A 108 5.25 0.13 -3.06
CA LEU A 108 5.56 1.47 -3.58
C LEU A 108 6.07 2.43 -2.50
N GLN A 109 5.55 2.32 -1.26
CA GLN A 109 6.07 3.10 -0.12
C GLN A 109 7.49 2.68 0.27
N GLU A 110 7.81 1.39 0.25
CA GLU A 110 9.17 0.91 0.52
C GLU A 110 10.14 1.33 -0.59
N SER A 111 9.78 1.11 -1.85
CA SER A 111 10.57 1.57 -3.00
C SER A 111 10.82 3.09 -2.97
N ARG A 112 9.86 3.89 -2.49
CA ARG A 112 10.05 5.33 -2.25
C ARG A 112 11.09 5.60 -1.15
N LYS A 113 11.12 4.83 -0.06
CA LYS A 113 12.16 4.96 0.98
C LYS A 113 13.53 4.60 0.42
N ASP A 114 13.65 3.47 -0.29
CA ASP A 114 14.89 3.03 -0.92
C ASP A 114 15.44 4.09 -1.88
N LEU A 115 14.58 4.68 -2.72
CA LEU A 115 14.97 5.75 -3.64
C LEU A 115 15.41 7.03 -2.92
N MET A 116 14.81 7.37 -1.77
CA MET A 116 15.28 8.49 -0.95
C MET A 116 16.64 8.19 -0.29
N VAL A 117 16.87 6.96 0.19
CA VAL A 117 18.18 6.52 0.74
C VAL A 117 19.27 6.47 -0.35
N GLN A 118 18.93 6.01 -1.55
CA GLN A 118 19.83 6.05 -2.71
C GLN A 118 20.16 7.49 -3.11
N LEU A 119 19.16 8.38 -3.15
CA LEU A 119 19.37 9.80 -3.42
C LEU A 119 20.24 10.46 -2.35
N GLU A 120 20.02 10.18 -1.07
CA GLU A 120 20.90 10.63 0.02
C GLU A 120 22.33 10.11 -0.12
N SER A 121 22.51 8.85 -0.53
CA SER A 121 23.84 8.25 -0.74
C SER A 121 24.58 8.92 -1.91
N LEU A 122 23.90 9.10 -3.05
CA LEU A 122 24.42 9.86 -4.19
C LEU A 122 24.72 11.32 -3.82
N MET A 123 23.83 11.97 -3.05
CA MET A 123 24.10 13.30 -2.52
C MET A 123 25.31 13.31 -1.59
N LYS A 124 25.52 12.32 -0.71
CA LYS A 124 26.72 12.23 0.14
C LYS A 124 28.00 12.05 -0.67
N LEU A 125 27.95 11.25 -1.75
CA LEU A 125 29.09 11.09 -2.69
C LEU A 125 29.37 12.34 -3.53
N LEU A 126 28.36 13.14 -3.87
CA LEU A 126 28.51 14.40 -4.60
C LEU A 126 28.78 15.62 -3.69
N LYS A 127 28.47 15.49 -2.40
CA LYS A 127 28.62 16.52 -1.36
C LYS A 127 29.89 16.34 -0.54
N SER A 128 30.63 15.24 -0.72
CA SER A 128 32.03 15.22 -0.32
C SER A 128 32.76 16.31 -1.11
N PRO A 129 33.38 17.31 -0.45
CA PRO A 129 34.56 17.90 -1.08
C PRO A 129 35.60 16.78 -1.27
N ILE A 130 36.63 17.06 -2.07
CA ILE A 130 37.84 16.26 -2.09
C ILE A 130 38.38 16.22 -0.65
N SER A 131 38.10 15.13 0.06
CA SER A 131 38.46 14.97 1.47
C SER A 131 39.99 14.93 1.60
N PRO A 132 40.60 15.44 2.68
CA PRO A 132 42.01 15.80 2.66
C PRO A 132 42.92 14.59 2.49
N VAL A 133 43.43 14.44 1.27
CA VAL A 133 44.74 13.84 1.03
C VAL A 133 45.78 14.66 1.80
N GLU A 134 46.86 14.01 2.25
CA GLU A 134 47.96 14.68 2.94
C GLU A 134 48.49 15.90 2.16
N PRO A 135 49.02 16.94 2.86
CA PRO A 135 49.30 18.25 2.27
C PRO A 135 50.54 18.27 1.36
N ALA A 136 50.46 17.59 0.22
CA ALA A 136 51.55 17.36 -0.73
C ALA A 136 51.15 17.51 -2.21
N SER A 137 50.09 18.28 -2.52
CA SER A 137 49.85 18.80 -3.86
C SER A 137 49.38 20.25 -3.79
N PRO A 138 50.01 21.21 -4.49
CA PRO A 138 49.55 22.58 -4.45
C PRO A 138 48.17 22.69 -5.10
N SER A 139 47.20 23.26 -4.37
CA SER A 139 46.00 23.81 -4.98
C SER A 139 46.41 24.80 -6.08
N PHE A 140 45.66 24.85 -7.18
CA PHE A 140 46.05 25.62 -8.36
C PHE A 140 46.09 27.14 -8.07
N ILE A 141 47.28 27.66 -7.73
CA ILE A 141 47.55 29.09 -7.50
C ILE A 141 47.73 29.82 -8.85
N GLY A 142 46.84 29.55 -9.80
CA GLY A 142 46.82 30.16 -11.12
C GLY A 142 45.48 30.86 -11.36
N SER A 143 45.48 31.83 -12.27
CA SER A 143 44.22 32.39 -12.78
C SER A 143 43.45 31.29 -13.53
N PRO A 144 42.17 31.03 -13.22
CA PRO A 144 41.37 30.09 -13.99
C PRO A 144 41.21 30.57 -15.43
N LEU A 145 41.23 29.62 -16.38
CA LEU A 145 40.97 29.91 -17.80
C LEU A 145 39.47 30.15 -17.99
N ASN A 146 39.05 31.40 -17.83
CA ASN A 146 37.64 31.81 -17.89
C ASN A 146 37.06 31.83 -19.32
N GLU A 147 37.92 31.93 -20.34
CA GLU A 147 37.53 32.01 -21.75
C GLU A 147 38.61 31.40 -22.64
N PHE A 148 38.20 30.81 -23.77
CA PHE A 148 39.09 30.33 -24.83
C PHE A 148 38.85 31.14 -26.11
N VAL A 149 39.89 31.83 -26.59
CA VAL A 149 39.86 32.49 -27.90
C VAL A 149 39.75 31.42 -29.00
N GLN A 150 38.91 31.67 -30.01
CA GLN A 150 38.75 30.76 -31.14
C GLN A 150 40.04 30.66 -31.96
N VAL A 151 40.49 29.44 -32.22
CA VAL A 151 41.65 29.14 -33.07
C VAL A 151 41.27 29.43 -34.53
N THR A 152 42.08 30.22 -35.24
CA THR A 152 41.88 30.47 -36.68
C THR A 152 42.50 29.37 -37.53
N ASN A 153 42.11 29.28 -38.81
CA ASN A 153 42.68 28.31 -39.74
C ASN A 153 44.20 28.48 -39.88
N ASP A 154 44.68 29.72 -40.00
CA ASP A 154 46.10 30.05 -40.19
C ASP A 154 46.91 29.67 -38.94
N GLN A 155 46.40 29.98 -37.75
CA GLN A 155 47.00 29.56 -36.48
C GLN A 155 47.11 28.02 -36.38
N LEU A 156 46.06 27.31 -36.81
CA LEU A 156 46.04 25.85 -36.79
C LEU A 156 47.00 25.25 -37.83
N GLN A 157 47.10 25.83 -39.02
CA GLN A 157 48.07 25.46 -40.06
C GLN A 157 49.49 25.60 -39.53
N ASP A 158 49.78 26.73 -38.89
CA ASP A 158 51.09 27.07 -38.33
C ASP A 158 51.48 26.13 -37.16
N ILE A 159 50.52 25.76 -36.30
CA ILE A 159 50.69 24.74 -35.25
C ILE A 159 50.97 23.35 -35.85
N ILE A 160 50.18 22.92 -36.84
CA ILE A 160 50.33 21.60 -37.49
C ILE A 160 51.67 21.49 -38.22
N LEU A 161 52.09 22.53 -38.95
CA LEU A 161 53.35 22.54 -39.69
C LEU A 161 54.59 22.52 -38.78
N LYS A 162 54.50 23.09 -37.57
CA LYS A 162 55.53 23.09 -36.52
C LYS A 162 55.52 21.82 -35.66
N SER A 163 54.47 21.01 -35.72
CA SER A 163 54.39 19.74 -34.98
C SER A 163 55.34 18.67 -35.55
N ASN A 164 55.72 17.69 -34.73
CA ASN A 164 56.63 16.62 -35.14
C ASN A 164 55.92 15.63 -36.07
N LYS A 165 56.50 15.38 -37.25
CA LYS A 165 55.87 14.64 -38.37
C LYS A 165 56.14 13.13 -38.28
N THR A 166 55.92 12.54 -37.12
CA THR A 166 56.13 11.12 -36.84
C THR A 166 54.92 10.27 -37.26
N SER A 167 54.96 9.71 -38.46
CA SER A 167 54.06 8.63 -38.88
C SER A 167 54.55 7.26 -38.37
N PRO A 168 53.73 6.47 -37.64
CA PRO A 168 53.98 5.04 -37.48
C PRO A 168 53.91 4.30 -38.81
N ASP A 169 54.73 3.25 -39.00
CA ASP A 169 54.70 2.41 -40.23
C ASP A 169 53.37 1.66 -40.43
N ALA A 170 52.51 1.64 -39.42
CA ALA A 170 51.18 1.01 -39.42
C ALA A 170 50.02 2.03 -39.49
N ASP A 171 50.30 3.31 -39.78
CA ASP A 171 49.25 4.32 -39.97
C ASP A 171 48.57 4.12 -41.35
N PRO A 172 47.23 3.98 -41.41
CA PRO A 172 46.52 3.83 -42.69
C PRO A 172 46.60 5.06 -43.62
N ILE A 173 47.04 6.23 -43.15
CA ILE A 173 47.25 7.42 -44.00
C ILE A 173 48.61 8.06 -43.70
N PRO A 174 49.58 8.06 -44.64
CA PRO A 174 50.89 8.67 -44.39
C PRO A 174 50.78 10.19 -44.25
N THR A 175 51.46 10.76 -43.25
CA THR A 175 51.39 12.19 -42.89
C THR A 175 51.65 13.16 -44.05
N LYS A 176 52.38 12.74 -45.10
CA LYS A 176 52.59 13.54 -46.32
C LYS A 176 51.27 13.88 -47.03
N LEU A 177 50.40 12.89 -47.26
CA LEU A 177 49.09 13.10 -47.87
C LEU A 177 48.20 14.01 -47.00
N VAL A 178 48.28 13.88 -45.67
CA VAL A 178 47.52 14.74 -44.73
C VAL A 178 47.97 16.20 -44.82
N LEU A 179 49.25 16.46 -45.07
CA LEU A 179 49.80 17.80 -45.29
C LEU A 179 49.45 18.37 -46.68
N GLU A 180 49.35 17.52 -47.71
CA GLU A 180 48.96 17.92 -49.07
C GLU A 180 47.48 18.36 -49.15
N ILE A 181 46.59 17.75 -48.35
CA ILE A 181 45.16 18.11 -48.29
C ILE A 181 44.80 19.03 -47.11
N LEU A 182 45.81 19.57 -46.40
CA LEU A 182 45.62 20.29 -45.14
C LEU A 182 44.63 21.45 -45.26
N ASP A 183 44.71 22.22 -46.34
CA ASP A 183 43.88 23.40 -46.58
C ASP A 183 42.37 23.08 -46.65
N ILE A 184 42.02 21.85 -47.06
CA ILE A 184 40.64 21.35 -47.09
C ILE A 184 40.20 20.89 -45.68
N LEU A 185 41.14 20.37 -44.87
CA LEU A 185 40.88 19.88 -43.52
C LEU A 185 40.87 20.99 -42.45
N LEU A 186 41.57 22.11 -42.67
CA LEU A 186 41.69 23.20 -41.69
C LEU A 186 40.34 23.76 -41.21
N PRO A 187 39.38 24.15 -42.08
CA PRO A 187 38.11 24.70 -41.63
C PRO A 187 37.28 23.71 -40.80
N VAL A 188 37.42 22.41 -41.05
CA VAL A 188 36.70 21.36 -40.33
C VAL A 188 37.39 21.06 -38.99
N THR A 189 38.72 20.95 -38.98
CA THR A 189 39.49 20.66 -37.76
C THR A 189 39.49 21.85 -36.79
N ALA A 190 39.63 23.09 -37.25
CA ALA A 190 39.47 24.29 -36.44
C ALA A 190 38.06 24.38 -35.83
N LYS A 191 37.01 24.08 -36.62
CA LYS A 191 35.63 24.04 -36.12
C LYS A 191 35.41 22.96 -35.06
N ILE A 192 35.98 21.76 -35.22
CA ILE A 192 35.94 20.70 -34.19
C ILE A 192 36.65 21.17 -32.91
N ILE A 193 37.85 21.75 -33.01
CA ILE A 193 38.62 22.26 -31.87
C ILE A 193 37.83 23.34 -31.12
N ASN A 194 37.33 24.35 -31.82
CA ASN A 194 36.60 25.46 -31.21
C ASN A 194 35.28 25.01 -30.57
N ILE A 195 34.58 24.03 -31.14
CA ILE A 195 33.40 23.41 -30.51
C ILE A 195 33.80 22.61 -29.27
N SER A 196 34.89 21.83 -29.31
CA SER A 196 35.38 21.09 -28.13
C SER A 196 35.82 22.00 -26.99
N LEU A 197 36.47 23.14 -27.29
CA LEU A 197 36.84 24.16 -26.29
C LEU A 197 35.60 24.82 -25.68
N ALA A 198 34.65 25.28 -26.51
CA ALA A 198 33.44 25.95 -26.05
C ALA A 198 32.46 25.04 -25.27
N THR A 199 32.47 23.73 -25.52
CA THR A 199 31.55 22.76 -24.87
C THR A 199 32.19 21.92 -23.76
N GLY A 200 33.51 22.00 -23.56
CA GLY A 200 34.27 21.13 -22.67
C GLY A 200 34.29 19.65 -23.08
N LYS A 201 33.79 19.30 -24.28
CA LYS A 201 33.62 17.91 -24.74
C LYS A 201 34.61 17.59 -25.85
N VAL A 202 35.64 16.83 -25.51
CA VAL A 202 36.68 16.39 -26.46
C VAL A 202 36.15 15.26 -27.36
N TRP A 203 36.00 15.52 -28.65
CA TRP A 203 35.45 14.56 -29.63
C TRP A 203 36.35 13.32 -29.87
N ALA A 204 37.61 13.36 -29.40
CA ALA A 204 38.62 12.32 -29.59
C ALA A 204 38.32 10.95 -28.93
N ILE A 205 37.24 10.83 -28.13
CA ILE A 205 36.78 9.54 -27.62
C ILE A 205 36.45 8.58 -28.78
N CYS A 206 35.88 9.09 -29.88
CA CYS A 206 35.62 8.32 -31.09
C CYS A 206 36.92 8.02 -31.86
N PHE A 207 37.84 8.99 -31.99
CA PHE A 207 39.10 8.82 -32.72
C PHE A 207 40.11 7.88 -32.02
N LYS A 208 39.99 7.66 -30.70
CA LYS A 208 40.80 6.67 -29.98
C LYS A 208 40.36 5.21 -30.20
N ARG A 209 39.27 4.96 -30.95
CA ARG A 209 38.77 3.62 -31.24
C ARG A 209 39.43 3.08 -32.52
N ALA A 210 40.55 2.38 -32.37
CA ALA A 210 41.25 1.75 -33.49
C ALA A 210 40.32 0.77 -34.24
N VAL A 211 40.10 1.01 -35.53
CA VAL A 211 39.33 0.13 -36.43
C VAL A 211 40.20 -1.03 -36.94
N VAL A 212 41.50 -0.79 -37.08
CA VAL A 212 42.51 -1.81 -37.41
C VAL A 212 43.19 -2.25 -36.11
N ASN A 213 43.09 -3.54 -35.79
CA ASN A 213 43.86 -4.12 -34.68
C ASN A 213 45.37 -4.06 -35.04
N PRO A 214 46.25 -3.63 -34.13
CA PRO A 214 47.69 -3.76 -34.36
C PRO A 214 48.02 -5.23 -34.55
N SER A 215 48.68 -5.57 -35.67
CA SER A 215 48.99 -6.95 -36.03
C SER A 215 49.73 -7.64 -34.87
N SER A 216 49.16 -8.73 -34.35
CA SER A 216 49.76 -9.45 -33.22
C SER A 216 51.18 -9.88 -33.58
N ARG A 217 52.15 -9.35 -32.84
CA ARG A 217 53.55 -9.74 -32.94
C ARG A 217 53.59 -11.25 -32.71
N ARG A 218 53.91 -12.03 -33.75
CA ARG A 218 53.74 -13.49 -33.77
C ARG A 218 54.31 -14.10 -32.50
N LEU A 219 53.54 -14.95 -31.82
CA LEU A 219 54.08 -15.72 -30.69
C LEU A 219 55.34 -16.44 -31.17
N GLY A 220 56.44 -16.28 -30.44
CA GLY A 220 57.64 -17.09 -30.68
C GLY A 220 57.27 -18.55 -30.53
N SER A 221 57.58 -19.36 -31.53
CA SER A 221 57.15 -20.76 -31.59
C SER A 221 57.64 -21.52 -30.37
N ILE A 222 56.71 -22.07 -29.58
CA ILE A 222 57.01 -23.08 -28.56
C ILE A 222 57.38 -24.36 -29.32
N HIS A 223 58.66 -24.50 -29.69
CA HIS A 223 59.16 -25.76 -30.23
C HIS A 223 59.34 -26.74 -29.09
N GLN A 224 58.81 -27.94 -29.28
CA GLN A 224 59.09 -29.09 -28.44
C GLN A 224 60.50 -29.60 -28.74
N HIS A 225 61.29 -29.88 -27.72
CA HIS A 225 62.09 -31.11 -27.62
C HIS A 225 62.56 -31.38 -26.19
#